data_AF-A0A958MTY4-F1
#
_entry.id   AF-A0A958MTY4-F1
#
_cell.length_a   1.000
_cell.length_b   1.000
_cell.length_c   1.000
_cell.angle_alpha   90.00
_cell.angle_beta   90.00
_cell.angle_gamma   90.00
#
_symmetry.space_group_name_H-M   'P 1'
#
loop_
_entity.id
_entity.type
_entity.pdbx_description
1 polymer ?
#
loop_
_entity_poly.entity_id
_entity_poly.type
_entity_poly.pdbx_seq_one_letter_code
_entity_poly.pdbx_strand_id
1 'polypeptide(L)'
;MSNPKKRAVVICPGRGTYTKETLGYLKPHRMNQVSFLADLDQRRSADQQPTVSELDNADQFSTSLHTKGENASVLIYACSYCDFAQLDRDQYEIVAVTGNSMGWYSTLAMAGSLDWEGAYKVINTMGSMMKGGTVGGQVIYPMTDENWLTDFARVEMVENLLREARGMEGIE
;
A
#
# COMPACT_ATOMS: atom_id res chain seq x y z
N MET A 1 26.55 -27.90 -8.22
CA MET A 1 25.17 -27.58 -8.63
C MET A 1 24.53 -26.89 -7.45
N SER A 2 24.04 -25.66 -7.61
CA SER A 2 23.27 -25.00 -6.53
C SER A 2 21.99 -25.80 -6.30
N ASN A 3 21.58 -25.93 -5.03
CA ASN A 3 20.27 -26.51 -4.73
C ASN A 3 19.18 -25.64 -5.39
N PRO A 4 18.11 -26.24 -5.96
CA PRO A 4 17.00 -25.47 -6.50
C PRO A 4 16.34 -24.64 -5.40
N LYS A 5 16.02 -23.38 -5.72
CA LYS A 5 15.35 -22.45 -4.78
C LYS A 5 13.98 -23.01 -4.38
N LYS A 6 13.55 -22.73 -3.15
CA LYS A 6 12.19 -23.07 -2.70
C LYS A 6 11.21 -22.07 -3.30
N ARG A 7 10.11 -22.55 -3.88
CA ARG A 7 9.05 -21.68 -4.40
C ARG A 7 8.24 -21.09 -3.25
N ALA A 8 8.00 -19.78 -3.27
CA ALA A 8 7.25 -19.07 -2.25
C ALA A 8 6.14 -18.20 -2.86
N VAL A 9 5.03 -18.11 -2.14
CA VAL A 9 3.95 -17.14 -2.41
C VAL A 9 3.97 -16.13 -1.26
N VAL A 10 4.06 -14.85 -1.61
CA VAL A 10 3.97 -13.75 -0.61
C VAL A 10 2.52 -13.32 -0.47
N ILE A 11 2.05 -13.21 0.77
CA ILE A 11 0.70 -12.76 1.10
C ILE A 11 0.81 -11.46 1.90
N CYS A 12 0.44 -10.34 1.29
CA CYS A 12 0.44 -9.03 1.90
C CYS A 12 -0.76 -8.89 2.86
N PRO A 13 -0.53 -8.51 4.13
CA PRO A 13 -1.59 -8.36 5.11
C PRO A 13 -2.52 -7.18 4.82
N GLY A 14 -3.80 -7.35 5.18
CA GLY A 14 -4.84 -6.34 5.03
C GLY A 14 -5.01 -5.43 6.26
N ARG A 15 -6.13 -4.70 6.29
CA ARG A 15 -6.49 -3.81 7.41
C ARG A 15 -6.60 -4.62 8.72
N GLY A 16 -6.08 -4.04 9.81
CA GLY A 16 -6.20 -4.59 11.17
C GLY A 16 -5.01 -5.45 11.61
N THR A 17 -4.00 -5.63 10.76
CA THR A 17 -2.80 -6.41 11.12
C THR A 17 -1.81 -5.64 11.99
N TYR A 18 -1.83 -4.30 11.96
CA TYR A 18 -1.10 -3.49 12.93
C TYR A 18 -1.97 -3.25 14.17
N THR A 19 -1.52 -3.78 15.31
CA THR A 19 -2.24 -3.89 16.58
C THR A 19 -1.39 -3.40 17.75
N LYS A 20 -1.93 -3.47 18.97
CA LYS A 20 -1.19 -3.13 20.18
C LYS A 20 0.03 -4.05 20.38
N GLU A 21 -0.09 -5.31 20.01
CA GLU A 21 0.95 -6.33 20.16
C GLU A 21 2.11 -6.16 19.16
N THR A 22 1.87 -5.41 18.08
CA THR A 22 2.85 -5.12 17.02
C THR A 22 3.33 -3.66 17.04
N LEU A 23 3.04 -2.91 18.10
CA LEU A 23 3.61 -1.58 18.28
C LEU A 23 5.14 -1.66 18.41
N GLY A 24 5.86 -0.85 17.64
CA GLY A 24 7.32 -0.86 17.62
C GLY A 24 7.89 -1.98 16.73
N TYR A 25 7.08 -2.56 15.85
CA TYR A 25 7.48 -3.65 14.96
C TYR A 25 8.67 -3.25 14.09
N LEU A 26 8.78 -1.99 13.66
CA LEU A 26 9.85 -1.61 12.75
C LEU A 26 11.22 -1.56 13.44
N LYS A 27 11.31 -1.45 14.78
CA LYS A 27 12.57 -1.26 15.53
C LYS A 27 13.68 -2.26 15.16
N PRO A 28 13.44 -3.59 15.07
CA PRO A 28 14.47 -4.56 14.69
C PRO A 28 14.82 -4.50 13.19
N HIS A 29 13.90 -4.02 12.35
CA HIS A 29 13.99 -4.07 10.90
C HIS A 29 14.48 -2.77 10.26
N ARG A 30 14.64 -1.68 11.05
CA ARG A 30 15.07 -0.36 10.53
C ARG A 30 16.45 -0.39 9.88
N MET A 31 17.37 -1.22 10.37
CA MET A 31 18.79 -1.15 10.01
C MET A 31 19.05 -1.35 8.50
N ASN A 32 18.21 -2.13 7.82
CA ASN A 32 18.38 -2.42 6.40
C ASN A 32 17.48 -1.59 5.47
N GLN A 33 16.54 -0.81 6.02
CA GLN A 33 15.52 -0.05 5.26
C GLN A 33 15.41 1.41 5.71
N VAL A 34 16.52 2.00 6.17
CA VAL A 34 16.57 3.38 6.68
C VAL A 34 16.11 4.40 5.64
N SER A 35 16.59 4.28 4.40
CA SER A 35 16.24 5.22 3.31
C SER A 35 14.76 5.17 2.95
N PHE A 36 14.19 3.96 2.91
CA PHE A 36 12.78 3.71 2.67
C PHE A 36 11.90 4.37 3.74
N LEU A 37 12.22 4.14 5.02
CA LEU A 37 11.45 4.72 6.13
C LEU A 37 11.59 6.25 6.17
N ALA A 38 12.79 6.77 5.91
CA ALA A 38 13.03 8.22 5.85
C ALA A 38 12.21 8.89 4.75
N ASP A 39 12.09 8.26 3.58
CA ASP A 39 11.26 8.79 2.49
C ASP A 39 9.76 8.78 2.85
N LEU A 40 9.25 7.70 3.47
CA LEU A 40 7.87 7.68 3.98
C LEU A 40 7.62 8.80 4.98
N ASP A 41 8.52 8.96 5.94
CA ASP A 41 8.41 9.98 6.97
C ASP A 41 8.42 11.39 6.34
N GLN A 42 9.30 11.64 5.37
CA GLN A 42 9.36 12.90 4.64
C GLN A 42 8.04 13.20 3.90
N ARG A 43 7.50 12.24 3.17
CA ARG A 43 6.24 12.41 2.43
C ARG A 43 5.07 12.68 3.37
N ARG A 44 4.99 11.94 4.47
CA ARG A 44 3.93 12.14 5.48
C ARG A 44 4.05 13.49 6.18
N SER A 45 5.27 13.94 6.49
CA SER A 45 5.48 15.29 7.01
C SER A 45 5.04 16.37 6.01
N ALA A 46 5.31 16.19 4.71
CA ALA A 46 4.83 17.12 3.68
C ALA A 46 3.30 17.15 3.60
N ASP A 47 2.63 16.03 3.85
CA ASP A 47 1.17 15.90 3.93
C ASP A 47 0.59 16.31 5.30
N GLN A 48 1.40 16.84 6.22
CA GLN A 48 1.01 17.19 7.60
C GLN A 48 0.41 16.02 8.39
N GLN A 49 0.87 14.80 8.10
CA GLN A 49 0.47 13.57 8.77
C GLN A 49 1.55 13.12 9.77
N PRO A 50 1.18 12.44 10.88
CA PRO A 50 2.16 11.83 11.78
C PRO A 50 3.05 10.86 11.02
N THR A 51 4.37 10.89 11.23
CA THR A 51 5.29 10.04 10.47
C THR A 51 5.14 8.56 10.83
N VAL A 52 5.63 7.65 9.98
CA VAL A 52 5.62 6.21 10.29
C VAL A 52 6.49 5.95 11.51
N SER A 53 7.66 6.60 11.59
CA SER A 53 8.54 6.48 12.75
C SER A 53 7.90 6.98 14.05
N GLU A 54 7.16 8.09 14.03
CA GLU A 54 6.45 8.61 15.21
C GLU A 54 5.36 7.65 15.66
N LEU A 55 4.57 7.13 14.72
CA LEU A 55 3.49 6.18 15.01
C LEU A 55 4.04 4.86 15.59
N ASP A 56 5.09 4.30 14.99
CA ASP A 56 5.68 3.04 15.45
C ASP A 56 6.46 3.17 16.76
N ASN A 57 7.02 4.36 17.05
CA ASN A 57 7.73 4.64 18.30
C ASN A 57 6.85 5.21 19.42
N ALA A 58 5.53 5.32 19.21
CA ALA A 58 4.65 5.83 20.25
C ALA A 58 4.79 5.03 21.55
N ASP A 59 4.76 5.70 22.70
CA ASP A 59 4.88 5.04 24.01
C ASP A 59 3.76 4.03 24.27
N GLN A 60 2.57 4.29 23.70
CA GLN A 60 1.40 3.43 23.84
C GLN A 60 0.58 3.40 22.55
N PHE A 61 -0.02 2.23 22.30
CA PHE A 61 -0.95 2.06 21.19
C PHE A 61 -2.24 2.84 21.48
N SER A 62 -2.57 3.78 20.61
CA SER A 62 -3.84 4.49 20.60
C SER A 62 -4.73 4.00 19.47
N THR A 63 -5.89 3.42 19.79
CA THR A 63 -6.88 2.98 18.79
C THR A 63 -7.30 4.14 17.89
N SER A 64 -7.56 5.31 18.45
CA SER A 64 -8.02 6.49 17.70
C SER A 64 -6.93 7.10 16.80
N LEU A 65 -5.66 6.75 17.01
CA LEU A 65 -4.55 7.21 16.17
C LEU A 65 -4.11 6.13 15.17
N HIS A 66 -3.77 4.93 15.64
CA HIS A 66 -3.14 3.88 14.85
C HIS A 66 -4.12 3.14 13.95
N THR A 67 -5.41 3.07 14.32
CA THR A 67 -6.41 2.36 13.49
C THR A 67 -7.12 3.24 12.47
N LYS A 68 -6.84 4.56 12.47
CA LYS A 68 -7.28 5.46 11.40
C LYS A 68 -6.73 4.97 10.08
N GLY A 69 -7.58 4.92 9.04
CA GLY A 69 -7.22 4.36 7.74
C GLY A 69 -5.93 4.94 7.17
N GLU A 70 -5.74 6.26 7.24
CA GLU A 70 -4.55 7.00 6.79
C GLU A 70 -3.24 6.62 7.52
N ASN A 71 -3.33 6.10 8.74
CA ASN A 71 -2.19 5.73 9.56
C ASN A 71 -1.96 4.23 9.52
N ALA A 72 -3.03 3.45 9.73
CA ALA A 72 -3.01 1.99 9.69
C ALA A 72 -2.48 1.49 8.34
N SER A 73 -2.89 2.10 7.24
CA SER A 73 -2.48 1.68 5.91
C SER A 73 -0.99 1.80 5.66
N VAL A 74 -0.41 2.96 5.97
CA VAL A 74 1.01 3.19 5.76
C VAL A 74 1.87 2.42 6.77
N LEU A 75 1.41 2.25 8.03
CA LEU A 75 2.07 1.39 9.01
C LEU A 75 2.16 -0.06 8.53
N ILE A 76 1.02 -0.63 8.09
CA ILE A 76 0.98 -2.01 7.62
C ILE A 76 1.83 -2.17 6.37
N TYR A 77 1.79 -1.20 5.45
CA TYR A 77 2.66 -1.20 4.29
C TYR A 77 4.15 -1.17 4.64
N ALA A 78 4.56 -0.25 5.53
CA ALA A 78 5.95 -0.12 5.95
C ALA A 78 6.48 -1.41 6.60
N CYS A 79 5.72 -2.01 7.52
CA CYS A 79 6.08 -3.28 8.14
C CYS A 79 6.19 -4.39 7.09
N SER A 80 5.18 -4.52 6.22
CA SER A 80 5.14 -5.57 5.20
C SER A 80 6.28 -5.47 4.20
N TYR A 81 6.64 -4.24 3.79
CA TYR A 81 7.75 -4.01 2.88
C TYR A 81 9.09 -4.36 3.53
N CYS A 82 9.30 -3.95 4.79
CA CYS A 82 10.51 -4.31 5.52
C CYS A 82 10.69 -5.83 5.60
N ASP A 83 9.62 -6.59 5.83
CA ASP A 83 9.67 -8.07 5.83
C ASP A 83 9.96 -8.62 4.44
N PHE A 84 9.27 -8.12 3.42
CA PHE A 84 9.47 -8.54 2.03
C PHE A 84 10.90 -8.30 1.54
N ALA A 85 11.50 -7.20 1.95
CA ALA A 85 12.87 -6.82 1.58
C ALA A 85 13.94 -7.67 2.30
N GLN A 86 13.58 -8.36 3.39
CA GLN A 86 14.46 -9.29 4.10
C GLN A 86 14.37 -10.74 3.57
N LEU A 87 13.45 -11.04 2.65
CA LEU A 87 13.34 -12.36 2.06
C LEU A 87 14.63 -12.74 1.32
N ASP A 88 15.24 -13.84 1.74
CA ASP A 88 16.42 -14.41 1.10
C ASP A 88 16.07 -14.89 -0.31
N ARG A 89 16.48 -14.09 -1.31
CA ARG A 89 16.26 -14.36 -2.73
C ARG A 89 17.11 -15.50 -3.26
N ASP A 90 18.15 -15.92 -2.54
CA ASP A 90 18.97 -17.09 -2.90
C ASP A 90 18.34 -18.38 -2.38
N GLN A 91 17.63 -18.33 -1.25
CA GLN A 91 16.86 -19.45 -0.73
C GLN A 91 15.49 -19.61 -1.42
N TYR A 92 14.80 -18.50 -1.73
CA TYR A 92 13.43 -18.51 -2.24
C TYR A 92 13.28 -17.87 -3.62
N GLU A 93 12.51 -18.54 -4.47
CA GLU A 93 11.95 -17.98 -5.70
C GLU A 93 10.51 -17.55 -5.42
N ILE A 94 10.24 -16.24 -5.49
CA ILE A 94 8.88 -15.72 -5.32
C ILE A 94 8.13 -15.90 -6.63
N VAL A 95 7.14 -16.79 -6.63
CA VAL A 95 6.37 -17.16 -7.82
C VAL A 95 5.01 -16.47 -7.92
N ALA A 96 4.56 -15.86 -6.81
CA ALA A 96 3.35 -15.05 -6.75
C ALA A 96 3.37 -14.11 -5.55
N VAL A 97 2.66 -12.99 -5.69
CA VAL A 97 2.35 -12.05 -4.61
C VAL A 97 0.84 -11.79 -4.64
N THR A 98 0.19 -11.80 -3.48
CA THR A 98 -1.25 -11.55 -3.36
C THR A 98 -1.57 -10.85 -2.04
N GLY A 99 -2.76 -10.28 -1.90
CA GLY A 99 -3.21 -9.61 -0.69
C GLY A 99 -4.68 -9.22 -0.79
N ASN A 100 -5.37 -9.18 0.35
CA ASN A 100 -6.79 -8.81 0.40
C ASN A 100 -6.96 -7.36 0.86
N SER A 101 -7.98 -6.68 0.31
CA SER A 101 -8.33 -5.30 0.69
C SER A 101 -7.10 -4.39 0.59
N MET A 102 -6.71 -3.72 1.68
CA MET A 102 -5.55 -2.85 1.73
C MET A 102 -4.22 -3.56 1.38
N GLY A 103 -4.11 -4.87 1.65
CA GLY A 103 -2.94 -5.67 1.27
C GLY A 103 -2.77 -5.82 -0.25
N TRP A 104 -3.85 -5.60 -1.02
CA TRP A 104 -3.78 -5.55 -2.48
C TRP A 104 -2.88 -4.41 -2.96
N TYR A 105 -2.94 -3.24 -2.33
CA TYR A 105 -2.08 -2.12 -2.73
C TYR A 105 -0.60 -2.40 -2.42
N SER A 106 -0.31 -3.04 -1.29
CA SER A 106 1.04 -3.54 -0.99
C SER A 106 1.51 -4.60 -2.01
N THR A 107 0.59 -5.44 -2.50
CA THR A 107 0.87 -6.44 -3.54
C THR A 107 1.34 -5.78 -4.82
N LEU A 108 0.68 -4.70 -5.26
CA LEU A 108 1.09 -3.96 -6.47
C LEU A 108 2.52 -3.43 -6.36
N ALA A 109 2.92 -2.95 -5.18
CA ALA A 109 4.28 -2.51 -4.92
C ALA A 109 5.28 -3.68 -4.96
N MET A 110 5.00 -4.76 -4.21
CA MET A 110 5.89 -5.92 -4.10
C MET A 110 6.01 -6.74 -5.38
N ALA A 111 4.97 -6.73 -6.22
CA ALA A 111 4.98 -7.33 -7.55
C ALA A 111 5.68 -6.44 -8.60
N GLY A 112 6.07 -5.21 -8.25
CA GLY A 112 6.70 -4.26 -9.16
C GLY A 112 5.74 -3.62 -10.17
N SER A 113 4.43 -3.74 -9.98
CA SER A 113 3.42 -3.07 -10.81
C SER A 113 3.33 -1.57 -10.54
N LEU A 114 3.67 -1.16 -9.32
CA LEU A 114 3.87 0.22 -8.94
C LEU A 114 5.32 0.41 -8.48
N ASP A 115 5.89 1.55 -8.83
CA ASP A 115 7.10 2.01 -8.17
C ASP A 115 6.77 2.47 -6.74
N TRP A 116 7.82 2.83 -6.01
CA TRP A 116 7.73 3.25 -4.63
C TRP A 116 6.79 4.45 -4.42
N GLU A 117 6.88 5.45 -5.29
CA GLU A 117 6.08 6.67 -5.19
C GLU A 117 4.60 6.39 -5.49
N GLY A 118 4.32 5.64 -6.55
CA GLY A 118 2.97 5.20 -6.91
C GLY A 118 2.33 4.36 -5.81
N ALA A 119 3.11 3.46 -5.20
CA ALA A 119 2.67 2.65 -4.08
C ALA A 119 2.28 3.50 -2.87
N TYR A 120 3.16 4.41 -2.41
CA TYR A 120 2.84 5.33 -1.31
C TYR A 120 1.58 6.14 -1.62
N LYS A 121 1.51 6.74 -2.81
CA LYS A 121 0.38 7.60 -3.20
C LYS A 121 -0.94 6.84 -3.14
N VAL A 122 -1.01 5.65 -3.73
CA VAL A 122 -2.23 4.82 -3.72
C VAL A 122 -2.58 4.43 -2.28
N ILE A 123 -1.63 3.92 -1.50
CA ILE A 123 -1.87 3.44 -0.13
C ILE A 123 -2.36 4.57 0.78
N ASN A 124 -1.69 5.73 0.76
CA ASN A 124 -2.05 6.87 1.59
C ASN A 124 -3.40 7.47 1.18
N THR A 125 -3.65 7.59 -0.14
CA THR A 125 -4.92 8.10 -0.67
C THR A 125 -6.06 7.19 -0.26
N MET A 126 -5.93 5.88 -0.52
CA MET A 126 -6.99 4.92 -0.20
C MET A 126 -7.24 4.79 1.30
N GLY A 127 -6.19 4.89 2.13
CA GLY A 127 -6.33 4.97 3.59
C GLY A 127 -7.06 6.24 4.06
N SER A 128 -6.87 7.36 3.34
CA SER A 128 -7.46 8.66 3.69
C SER A 128 -8.88 8.86 3.18
N MET A 129 -9.33 8.13 2.15
CA MET A 129 -10.68 8.27 1.58
C MET A 129 -11.82 7.96 2.57
N MET A 130 -11.54 7.25 3.67
CA MET A 130 -12.52 7.01 4.74
C MET A 130 -12.58 8.13 5.80
N LYS A 131 -11.77 9.19 5.68
CA LYS A 131 -11.85 10.35 6.56
C LYS A 131 -13.25 10.95 6.52
N GLY A 132 -13.80 11.31 7.68
CA GLY A 132 -15.10 11.95 7.78
C GLY A 132 -16.32 11.04 7.64
N GLY A 133 -16.13 9.71 7.52
CA GLY A 133 -17.25 8.77 7.42
C GLY A 133 -17.95 8.76 6.06
N THR A 134 -17.27 9.26 5.02
CA THR A 134 -17.78 9.29 3.65
C THR A 134 -18.16 7.90 3.17
N VAL A 135 -19.41 7.73 2.75
CA VAL A 135 -19.91 6.52 2.10
C VAL A 135 -19.58 6.63 0.62
N GLY A 136 -18.39 6.14 0.25
CA GLY A 136 -17.96 6.03 -1.14
C GLY A 136 -18.14 4.61 -1.70
N GLY A 137 -18.08 4.49 -3.03
CA GLY A 137 -18.04 3.22 -3.75
C GLY A 137 -16.81 3.16 -4.66
N GLN A 138 -16.36 1.96 -5.00
CA GLN A 138 -15.30 1.74 -5.98
C GLN A 138 -15.86 0.94 -7.15
N VAL A 139 -15.50 1.33 -8.37
CA VAL A 139 -15.81 0.58 -9.59
C VAL A 139 -14.48 0.13 -10.20
N ILE A 140 -14.36 -1.18 -10.45
CA ILE A 140 -13.26 -1.74 -11.23
C ILE A 140 -13.76 -1.91 -12.65
N TYR A 141 -13.13 -1.23 -13.60
CA TYR A 141 -13.49 -1.29 -15.02
C TYR A 141 -12.28 -1.72 -15.86
N PRO A 142 -12.38 -2.80 -16.66
CA PRO A 142 -11.26 -3.31 -17.43
C PRO A 142 -10.96 -2.41 -18.64
N MET A 143 -9.76 -1.84 -18.65
CA MET A 143 -9.22 -1.04 -19.74
C MET A 143 -8.54 -1.90 -20.83
N THR A 144 -8.58 -3.22 -20.68
CA THR A 144 -7.98 -4.18 -21.59
C THR A 144 -9.02 -5.09 -22.23
N ASP A 145 -8.67 -5.66 -23.38
CA ASP A 145 -9.45 -6.70 -24.05
C ASP A 145 -9.20 -8.10 -23.42
N GLU A 146 -9.79 -9.12 -24.04
CA GLU A 146 -9.64 -10.53 -23.66
C GLU A 146 -8.20 -11.08 -23.81
N ASN A 147 -7.35 -10.36 -24.54
CA ASN A 147 -5.93 -10.69 -24.76
C ASN A 147 -5.00 -9.86 -23.86
N TRP A 148 -5.55 -9.11 -22.89
CA TRP A 148 -4.80 -8.22 -21.99
C TRP A 148 -4.09 -7.06 -22.71
N LEU A 149 -4.54 -6.71 -23.92
CA LEU A 149 -4.06 -5.54 -24.64
C LEU A 149 -4.92 -4.33 -24.31
N THR A 150 -4.31 -3.15 -24.24
CA THR A 150 -5.02 -1.89 -23.99
C THR A 150 -6.09 -1.66 -25.05
N ASP A 151 -7.35 -1.51 -24.61
CA ASP A 151 -8.47 -1.12 -25.46
C ASP A 151 -8.58 0.41 -25.44
N PHE A 152 -8.00 1.07 -26.45
CA PHE A 152 -7.96 2.53 -26.51
C PHE A 152 -9.36 3.18 -26.58
N ALA A 153 -10.37 2.48 -27.12
CA ALA A 153 -11.74 3.00 -27.15
C ALA A 153 -12.34 3.01 -25.73
N ARG A 154 -12.09 1.98 -24.92
CA ARG A 154 -12.47 1.99 -23.50
C ARG A 154 -11.70 3.04 -22.71
N VAL A 155 -10.40 3.21 -23.00
CA VAL A 155 -9.59 4.25 -22.35
C VAL A 155 -10.20 5.62 -22.61
N GLU A 156 -10.47 5.95 -23.87
CA GLU A 156 -11.08 7.22 -24.24
C GLU A 156 -12.47 7.41 -23.61
N MET A 157 -13.30 6.36 -23.59
CA MET A 157 -14.61 6.37 -22.95
C MET A 157 -14.50 6.72 -21.45
N VAL A 158 -13.61 6.06 -20.70
CA VAL A 158 -13.42 6.31 -19.27
C VAL A 158 -12.87 7.72 -19.02
N GLU A 159 -11.89 8.17 -19.81
CA GLU A 159 -11.36 9.54 -19.71
C GLU A 159 -12.42 10.62 -19.99
N ASN A 160 -13.32 10.36 -20.94
CA ASN A 160 -14.45 11.25 -21.21
C ASN A 160 -15.44 11.28 -20.04
N LEU A 161 -15.82 10.11 -19.51
CA LEU A 161 -16.71 10.02 -18.33
C LEU A 161 -16.12 10.73 -17.10
N LEU A 162 -14.81 10.57 -16.85
CA LEU A 162 -14.12 11.26 -15.75
C LEU A 162 -14.11 12.78 -15.96
N ARG A 163 -13.92 13.25 -17.20
CA ARG A 163 -14.01 14.69 -17.52
C ARG A 163 -15.41 15.24 -17.31
N GLU A 164 -16.44 14.52 -17.75
CA GLU A 164 -17.84 14.90 -17.53
C GLU A 164 -18.19 14.94 -16.05
N ALA A 165 -17.82 13.91 -15.29
CA ALA A 165 -18.09 13.81 -13.85
C ALA A 165 -17.46 14.96 -13.06
N ARG A 166 -16.22 15.35 -13.37
CA ARG A 166 -15.54 16.50 -12.75
C ARG A 166 -16.22 17.85 -13.03
N GLY A 167 -17.07 17.92 -14.05
CA GLY A 167 -17.88 19.10 -14.35
C GLY A 167 -19.20 19.17 -13.58
N MET A 168 -19.58 18.11 -12.84
CA MET A 168 -20.83 18.05 -12.09
C MET A 168 -20.67 18.64 -10.68
N GLU A 169 -21.72 19.31 -10.21
CA GLU A 169 -21.74 19.89 -8.87
C GLU A 169 -21.71 18.80 -7.79
N GLY A 170 -20.80 18.93 -6.82
CA GLY A 170 -20.67 17.98 -5.69
C GLY A 170 -19.83 16.73 -5.96
N ILE A 171 -19.10 16.67 -7.08
CA ILE A 171 -18.09 15.64 -7.35
C ILE A 171 -16.70 16.26 -7.22
N GLU A 172 -15.92 15.80 -6.22
CA GLU A 172 -14.48 16.11 -6.07
C GLU A 172 -13.60 15.09 -6.80
#